data_AF-A0A151QSI2-F1
#
_entry.id   AF-A0A151QSI2-F1
#
_cell.length_a   1.000
_cell.length_b   1.000
_cell.length_c   1.000
_cell.angle_alpha   90.00
_cell.angle_beta   90.00
_cell.angle_gamma   90.00
#
_symmetry.space_group_name_H-M   'P 1'
#
loop_
_entity.id
_entity.type
_entity.pdbx_description
1 polymer ?
#
loop_
_entity_poly.entity_id
_entity_poly.type
_entity_poly.pdbx_seq_one_letter_code
_entity_poly.pdbx_strand_id
1 'polypeptide(L)'
;MWDFQWRRQIIFQRNGRFVEGVWMWDFQWRRQIIFQREEAMIRELIRLIGGVHPRLYILDMLVWNCDTSKAYTVKSAYGFLHNYFSAGSAVDNGVVLALCCMWKALVPKRASVFSWQLLLQALLLCNGSVKHRMLLINESCALCNYEDEEVKHLFLHCFNSSSIWYSIWYWLGFSY
;
A
#
# COMPACT_ATOMS: atom_id res chain seq x y z
N MET A 1 15.00 8.53 27.54
CA MET A 1 14.79 7.07 27.43
C MET A 1 13.76 6.59 28.47
N TRP A 2 12.58 7.21 28.59
CA TRP A 2 11.56 6.85 29.61
C TRP A 2 10.09 7.14 29.23
N ASP A 3 9.77 7.40 27.96
CA ASP A 3 8.40 7.81 27.55
C ASP A 3 7.57 6.71 26.85
N PHE A 4 8.19 5.56 26.53
CA PHE A 4 7.54 4.46 25.81
C PHE A 4 6.80 3.46 26.70
N GLN A 5 7.22 3.27 27.96
CA GLN A 5 6.59 2.32 28.88
C GLN A 5 5.25 2.84 29.45
N TRP A 6 5.17 4.12 29.82
CA TRP A 6 3.96 4.72 30.41
C TRP A 6 2.77 4.76 29.43
N ARG A 7 3.00 5.07 28.15
CA ARG A 7 1.92 5.09 27.14
C ARG A 7 1.30 3.71 26.90
N ARG A 8 2.07 2.62 27.05
CA ARG A 8 1.57 1.24 26.82
C ARG A 8 0.57 0.80 27.90
N GLN A 9 0.84 1.07 29.18
CA GLN A 9 -0.05 0.64 30.27
C GLN A 9 -1.41 1.35 30.23
N ILE A 10 -1.44 2.64 29.85
CA ILE A 10 -2.68 3.43 29.74
C ILE A 10 -3.59 2.94 28.59
N ILE A 11 -3.00 2.42 27.51
CA ILE A 11 -3.76 1.92 26.34
C ILE A 11 -4.44 0.58 26.64
N PHE A 12 -3.81 -0.31 27.42
CA PHE A 12 -4.39 -1.62 27.75
C PHE A 12 -5.62 -1.49 28.65
N GLN A 13 -5.55 -0.70 29.71
CA GLN A 13 -6.68 -0.52 30.64
C GLN A 13 -7.93 0.12 30.00
N ARG A 14 -7.75 0.83 28.88
CA ARG A 14 -8.85 1.46 28.13
C ARG A 14 -9.52 0.56 27.10
N ASN A 15 -8.88 -0.55 26.74
CA ASN A 15 -9.33 -1.42 25.65
C ASN A 15 -9.71 -2.83 26.13
N GLY A 16 -9.83 -3.03 27.44
CA GLY A 16 -10.25 -4.30 28.02
C GLY A 16 -10.13 -4.31 29.54
N ARG A 17 -10.67 -5.38 30.13
CA ARG A 17 -10.68 -5.60 31.58
C ARG A 17 -10.49 -7.07 31.90
N PHE A 18 -9.95 -7.37 33.07
CA PHE A 18 -9.99 -8.72 33.61
C PHE A 18 -11.34 -8.99 34.27
N VAL A 19 -12.02 -10.05 33.85
CA VAL A 19 -13.25 -10.56 34.49
C VAL A 19 -12.97 -12.01 34.88
N GLU A 20 -13.08 -12.32 36.17
CA GLU A 20 -12.80 -13.66 36.73
C GLU A 20 -11.42 -14.22 36.35
N GLY A 21 -10.42 -13.35 36.21
CA GLY A 21 -9.05 -13.73 35.85
C GLY A 21 -8.80 -13.94 34.35
N VAL A 22 -9.83 -13.77 33.51
CA VAL A 22 -9.72 -13.82 32.04
C VAL A 22 -9.73 -12.41 31.47
N TRP A 23 -8.86 -12.13 30.50
CA TRP A 23 -8.86 -10.85 29.80
C TRP A 23 -10.03 -10.77 28.82
N MET A 24 -10.86 -9.74 28.95
CA MET A 24 -11.93 -9.42 28.01
C MET A 24 -11.61 -8.14 27.26
N TRP A 25 -11.56 -8.23 25.93
CA TRP A 25 -11.41 -7.08 25.05
C TRP A 25 -12.67 -6.21 25.06
N ASP A 26 -12.51 -4.90 25.27
CA ASP A 26 -13.58 -3.90 25.25
C ASP A 26 -13.05 -2.62 24.58
N PHE A 27 -13.10 -2.58 23.25
CA PHE A 27 -12.50 -1.51 22.47
C PHE A 27 -13.34 -0.24 22.52
N GLN A 28 -12.71 0.84 23.01
CA GLN A 28 -13.29 2.17 23.02
C GLN A 28 -12.80 2.96 21.79
N TRP A 29 -13.61 2.98 20.74
CA TRP A 29 -13.28 3.69 19.50
C TRP A 29 -13.43 5.21 19.67
N ARG A 30 -12.52 5.99 19.09
CA ARG A 30 -12.58 7.47 19.14
C ARG A 30 -13.81 8.06 18.45
N ARG A 31 -14.36 7.35 17.47
CA ARG A 31 -15.56 7.71 16.71
C ARG A 31 -16.39 6.46 16.43
N GLN A 32 -17.65 6.64 16.10
CA GLN A 32 -18.51 5.54 15.64
C GLN A 32 -17.97 4.96 14.33
N ILE A 33 -18.18 3.65 14.16
CA ILE A 33 -17.84 2.89 12.96
C ILE A 33 -18.97 3.13 11.96
N ILE A 34 -18.68 3.76 10.84
CA ILE A 34 -19.70 4.22 9.89
C ILE A 34 -19.60 3.47 8.56
N PHE A 35 -18.40 2.99 8.20
CA PHE A 35 -18.16 2.39 6.89
C PHE A 35 -18.00 0.86 6.96
N GLN A 36 -18.58 0.13 6.00
CA GLN A 36 -18.47 -1.34 5.90
C GLN A 36 -17.02 -1.85 5.82
N ARG A 37 -16.11 -1.07 5.21
CA ARG A 37 -14.68 -1.40 5.18
C ARG A 37 -14.06 -1.39 6.59
N GLU A 38 -14.51 -0.50 7.47
CA GLU A 38 -14.05 -0.47 8.87
C GLU A 38 -14.49 -1.71 9.63
N GLU A 39 -15.72 -2.16 9.40
CA GLU A 39 -16.22 -3.41 9.99
C GLU A 39 -15.38 -4.63 9.56
N ALA A 40 -15.00 -4.73 8.29
CA ALA A 40 -14.10 -5.78 7.82
C ALA A 40 -12.73 -5.74 8.51
N MET A 41 -12.13 -4.55 8.67
CA MET A 41 -10.87 -4.39 9.39
C MET A 41 -10.98 -4.76 10.88
N ILE A 42 -12.12 -4.43 11.51
CA ILE A 42 -12.36 -4.75 12.92
C ILE A 42 -12.55 -6.25 13.13
N ARG A 43 -13.28 -6.93 12.23
CA ARG A 43 -13.40 -8.39 12.28
C ARG A 43 -12.04 -9.07 12.19
N GLU A 44 -11.19 -8.59 11.29
CA GLU A 44 -9.83 -9.12 11.16
C GLU A 44 -8.98 -8.83 12.41
N LEU A 45 -9.08 -7.63 12.98
CA LEU A 45 -8.42 -7.31 14.25
C LEU A 45 -8.85 -8.27 15.36
N ILE A 46 -10.16 -8.45 15.56
CA ILE A 46 -10.72 -9.35 16.59
C ILE A 46 -10.22 -10.78 16.37
N ARG A 47 -10.17 -11.25 15.12
CA ARG A 47 -9.61 -12.57 14.77
C ARG A 47 -8.14 -12.69 15.18
N LEU A 48 -7.33 -11.67 14.92
CA LEU A 48 -5.89 -11.67 15.23
C LEU A 48 -5.61 -11.65 16.73
N ILE A 49 -6.40 -10.90 17.50
CA ILE A 49 -6.20 -10.76 18.96
C ILE A 49 -6.97 -11.79 19.79
N GLY A 50 -7.91 -12.53 19.19
CA GLY A 50 -8.79 -13.45 19.93
C GLY A 50 -8.03 -14.57 20.66
N GLY A 51 -6.84 -14.95 20.16
CA GLY A 51 -5.95 -15.90 20.85
C GLY A 51 -5.00 -15.27 21.87
N VAL A 52 -4.94 -13.94 21.94
CA VAL A 52 -4.00 -13.20 22.80
C VAL A 52 -4.63 -12.98 24.16
N HIS A 53 -4.04 -13.60 25.17
CA HIS A 53 -4.44 -13.48 26.56
C HIS A 53 -3.30 -12.80 27.33
N PRO A 54 -3.38 -11.48 27.54
CA PRO A 54 -2.45 -10.77 28.40
C PRO A 54 -2.37 -11.45 29.76
N ARG A 55 -1.15 -11.69 30.24
CA ARG A 55 -0.91 -12.25 31.57
C ARG A 55 -0.38 -11.16 32.47
N LEU A 56 -0.96 -11.05 33.66
CA LEU A 56 -0.47 -10.13 34.67
C LEU A 56 0.95 -10.55 35.09
N TYR A 57 1.80 -9.55 35.35
CA TYR A 57 3.15 -9.72 35.89
C TYR A 57 4.15 -10.43 34.96
N ILE A 58 3.82 -10.63 33.68
CA ILE A 58 4.73 -11.12 32.65
C ILE A 58 5.07 -9.98 31.69
N LEU A 59 6.35 -9.87 31.32
CA LEU A 59 6.79 -8.89 30.33
C LEU A 59 6.30 -9.28 28.93
N ASP A 60 5.82 -8.28 28.18
CA ASP A 60 5.45 -8.46 26.77
C ASP A 60 6.65 -8.89 25.93
N MET A 61 6.39 -9.76 24.96
CA MET A 61 7.38 -10.16 23.94
C MET A 61 6.85 -9.86 22.53
N LEU A 62 7.76 -9.45 21.65
CA LEU A 62 7.45 -9.32 20.22
C LEU A 62 7.53 -10.71 19.59
N VAL A 63 6.42 -11.14 18.99
CA VAL A 63 6.28 -12.45 18.35
C VAL A 63 6.03 -12.25 16.86
N TRP A 64 6.84 -12.86 16.01
CA TRP A 64 6.65 -12.85 14.57
C TRP A 64 5.85 -14.07 14.13
N ASN A 65 4.58 -13.87 13.76
CA ASN A 65 3.70 -15.00 13.40
C ASN A 65 3.91 -15.56 12.00
N CYS A 66 4.69 -14.90 11.14
CA CYS A 66 4.91 -15.34 9.76
C CYS A 66 6.12 -16.28 9.62
N ASP A 67 6.65 -16.78 10.73
CA ASP A 67 7.70 -17.79 10.77
C ASP A 67 7.45 -18.77 11.92
N THR A 68 7.80 -20.04 11.74
CA THR A 68 7.62 -21.08 12.76
C THR A 68 8.52 -20.88 13.98
N SER A 69 9.68 -20.25 13.80
CA SER A 69 10.61 -19.90 14.88
C SER A 69 10.09 -18.79 15.80
N LYS A 70 9.00 -18.12 15.41
CA LYS A 70 8.43 -16.93 16.08
C LYS A 70 9.39 -15.73 16.15
N ALA A 71 10.57 -15.81 15.53
CA ALA A 71 11.54 -14.75 15.45
C ALA A 71 11.35 -13.93 14.17
N TYR A 72 11.55 -12.61 14.30
CA TYR A 72 11.57 -11.74 13.15
C TYR A 72 12.87 -11.91 12.38
N THR A 73 12.77 -12.14 11.07
CA THR A 73 13.90 -12.04 10.16
C THR A 73 13.49 -11.23 8.94
N VAL A 74 14.45 -10.54 8.32
CA VAL A 74 14.19 -9.82 7.07
C VAL A 74 13.68 -10.78 5.98
N LYS A 75 14.19 -12.01 5.95
CA LYS A 75 13.79 -13.06 5.00
C LYS A 75 12.32 -13.46 5.18
N SER A 76 11.89 -13.77 6.40
CA SER A 76 10.50 -14.17 6.67
C SER A 76 9.53 -13.00 6.46
N ALA A 77 9.94 -11.78 6.80
CA ALA A 77 9.18 -10.56 6.50
C ALA A 77 9.01 -10.34 4.99
N TYR A 78 10.09 -10.42 4.21
CA TYR A 78 10.04 -10.26 2.77
C TYR A 78 9.19 -11.36 2.11
N GLY A 79 9.37 -12.62 2.50
CA GLY A 79 8.57 -13.73 1.98
C GLY A 79 7.08 -13.56 2.27
N PHE A 80 6.72 -13.12 3.48
CA PHE A 80 5.34 -12.79 3.82
C PHE A 80 4.78 -11.66 2.94
N LEU A 81 5.49 -10.54 2.83
CA LEU A 81 5.05 -9.39 2.03
C LEU A 81 4.93 -9.76 0.56
N HIS A 82 5.90 -10.48 0.01
CA HIS A 82 5.88 -10.95 -1.35
C HIS A 82 4.65 -11.81 -1.60
N ASN A 83 4.39 -12.84 -0.79
CA ASN A 83 3.21 -13.67 -0.96
C ASN A 83 1.90 -12.89 -0.78
N TYR A 84 1.84 -11.97 0.19
CA TYR A 84 0.65 -11.17 0.46
C TYR A 84 0.29 -10.24 -0.71
N PHE A 85 1.28 -9.57 -1.32
CA PHE A 85 1.05 -8.66 -2.44
C PHE A 85 0.99 -9.37 -3.80
N SER A 86 1.71 -10.48 -3.95
CA SER A 86 1.72 -11.28 -5.18
C SER A 86 0.50 -12.21 -5.32
N ALA A 87 -0.24 -12.50 -4.24
CA ALA A 87 -1.41 -13.38 -4.24
C ALA A 87 -2.63 -12.90 -5.06
N GLY A 88 -2.50 -11.83 -5.85
CA GLY A 88 -3.59 -11.36 -6.71
C GLY A 88 -3.19 -10.44 -7.86
N SER A 89 -1.88 -10.27 -8.14
CA SER A 89 -1.41 -9.41 -9.22
C SER A 89 -0.29 -10.09 -10.01
N ALA A 90 -0.67 -10.82 -11.06
CA ALA A 90 0.29 -11.19 -12.09
C ALA A 90 0.65 -9.90 -12.85
N VAL A 91 1.89 -9.43 -12.70
CA VAL A 91 2.41 -8.36 -13.55
C VAL A 91 2.47 -8.92 -14.98
N ASP A 92 1.91 -8.19 -15.93
CA ASP A 92 1.92 -8.58 -17.33
C ASP A 92 3.35 -8.85 -17.82
N ASN A 93 3.54 -9.91 -18.60
CA ASN A 93 4.87 -10.29 -19.10
C ASN A 93 5.50 -9.20 -19.96
N GLY A 94 4.69 -8.43 -20.70
CA GLY A 94 5.16 -7.27 -21.46
C GLY A 94 5.74 -6.19 -20.55
N VAL A 95 5.09 -5.92 -19.41
CA VAL A 95 5.61 -5.00 -18.38
C VAL A 95 6.92 -5.51 -17.79
N VAL A 96 7.03 -6.82 -17.49
CA VAL A 96 8.29 -7.40 -16.98
C VAL A 96 9.44 -7.20 -17.99
N LEU A 97 9.20 -7.47 -19.27
CA LEU A 97 10.19 -7.26 -20.32
C LEU A 97 10.58 -5.79 -20.46
N ALA A 98 9.60 -4.88 -20.45
CA ALA A 98 9.85 -3.44 -20.50
C ALA A 98 10.72 -2.97 -19.34
N LEU A 99 10.46 -3.45 -18.12
CA LEU A 99 11.26 -3.17 -16.94
C LEU A 99 12.71 -3.69 -17.10
N CYS A 100 12.89 -4.92 -17.60
CA CYS A 100 14.22 -5.47 -17.86
C CYS A 100 15.01 -4.64 -18.87
N CYS A 101 14.37 -4.17 -19.95
CA CYS A 101 15.00 -3.32 -20.96
C CYS A 101 15.36 -1.95 -20.37
N MET A 102 14.44 -1.34 -19.62
CA MET A 102 14.63 -0.03 -18.99
C MET A 102 15.81 -0.02 -18.01
N TRP A 103 15.97 -1.04 -17.17
CA TRP A 103 17.10 -1.11 -16.23
C TRP A 103 18.46 -1.30 -16.91
N LYS A 104 18.48 -1.76 -18.17
CA LYS A 104 19.68 -1.85 -19.01
C LYS A 104 19.94 -0.59 -19.84
N ALA A 105 18.96 0.30 -19.94
CA ALA A 105 19.07 1.51 -20.75
C ALA A 105 20.05 2.51 -20.11
N LEU A 106 20.87 3.15 -20.95
CA LEU A 106 21.80 4.21 -20.55
C LEU A 106 21.06 5.55 -20.41
N VAL A 107 20.11 5.61 -19.47
CA VAL A 107 19.34 6.81 -19.17
C VAL A 107 19.68 7.34 -17.77
N PRO A 108 19.47 8.64 -17.50
CA PRO A 108 19.63 9.18 -16.15
C PRO A 108 18.76 8.42 -15.14
N LYS A 109 19.27 8.17 -13.94
CA LYS A 109 18.56 7.42 -12.88
C LYS A 109 17.15 7.96 -12.60
N ARG A 110 16.96 9.28 -12.70
CA ARG A 110 15.65 9.92 -12.53
C ARG A 110 14.62 9.44 -13.56
N ALA A 111 15.05 9.28 -14.82
CA ALA A 111 14.20 8.73 -15.87
C ALA A 111 13.88 7.25 -15.63
N SER A 112 14.87 6.43 -15.21
CA SER A 112 14.62 5.02 -14.88
C SER A 112 13.60 4.84 -13.75
N VAL A 113 13.73 5.61 -12.67
CA VAL A 113 12.80 5.54 -11.54
C VAL A 113 11.40 5.99 -11.96
N PHE A 114 11.30 7.07 -12.73
CA PHE A 114 10.03 7.55 -13.24
C PHE A 114 9.34 6.51 -14.14
N SER A 115 10.07 5.93 -15.09
CA SER A 115 9.55 4.88 -15.97
C SER A 115 9.15 3.60 -15.21
N TRP A 116 9.89 3.22 -14.16
CA TRP A 116 9.53 2.11 -13.27
C TRP A 116 8.20 2.34 -12.58
N GLN A 117 8.00 3.55 -12.03
CA GLN A 117 6.75 3.94 -11.38
C GLN A 117 5.59 3.98 -12.38
N LEU A 118 5.84 4.48 -13.60
CA LEU A 118 4.87 4.55 -14.68
C LEU A 118 4.39 3.15 -15.09
N LEU A 119 5.33 2.23 -15.35
CA LEU A 119 5.03 0.87 -15.84
C LEU A 119 4.30 0.01 -14.82
N LEU A 120 4.58 0.19 -13.53
CA LEU A 120 3.88 -0.53 -12.46
C LEU A 120 2.56 0.11 -12.05
N GLN A 121 2.11 1.17 -12.75
CA GLN A 121 0.97 2.00 -12.33
C GLN A 121 1.12 2.47 -10.87
N ALA A 122 2.36 2.58 -10.39
CA ALA A 122 2.72 2.95 -9.04
C ALA A 122 2.85 4.48 -8.88
N LEU A 123 2.61 5.23 -9.95
CA LEU A 123 2.31 6.64 -9.86
C LEU A 123 0.96 6.77 -9.14
N LEU A 124 0.93 7.59 -8.10
CA LEU A 124 -0.29 7.97 -7.40
C LEU A 124 -1.14 8.86 -8.33
N LEU A 125 -1.81 8.29 -9.33
CA LEU A 125 -2.86 9.00 -10.04
C LEU A 125 -4.15 8.98 -9.24
N CYS A 126 -5.03 9.94 -9.51
CA CYS A 126 -6.33 10.10 -8.85
C CYS A 126 -7.08 8.76 -8.69
N ASN A 127 -7.00 7.88 -9.69
CA ASN A 127 -7.69 6.59 -9.72
C ASN A 127 -7.08 5.56 -8.75
N GLY A 128 -5.76 5.61 -8.50
CA GLY A 128 -5.09 4.80 -7.47
C GLY A 128 -5.41 5.28 -6.04
N SER A 129 -5.78 6.55 -5.92
CA SER A 129 -6.17 7.20 -4.66
C SER A 129 -7.56 6.78 -4.17
N VAL A 130 -8.42 6.30 -5.07
CA VAL A 130 -9.74 5.72 -4.72
C VAL A 130 -9.59 4.48 -3.82
N LYS A 131 -8.51 3.69 -3.99
CA LYS A 131 -8.21 2.57 -3.08
C LYS A 131 -7.63 3.03 -1.73
N HIS A 132 -6.99 4.21 -1.72
CA HIS A 132 -6.29 4.79 -0.58
C HIS A 132 -6.90 6.12 -0.10
N ARG A 133 -8.16 6.09 0.37
CA ARG A 133 -8.71 7.04 1.37
C ARG A 133 -8.52 8.55 1.07
N MET A 134 -8.44 8.99 -0.19
CA MET A 134 -8.43 10.41 -0.54
C MET A 134 -9.57 10.70 -1.51
N LEU A 135 -10.56 11.46 -1.04
CA LEU A 135 -11.61 12.07 -1.86
C LEU A 135 -10.95 13.11 -2.75
N LEU A 136 -10.63 12.75 -4.00
CA LEU A 136 -10.24 13.72 -5.02
C LEU A 136 -11.50 14.16 -5.75
N ILE A 137 -11.72 15.48 -5.77
CA ILE A 137 -12.95 16.15 -6.24
C ILE A 137 -12.94 16.34 -7.78
N ASN A 138 -11.83 16.04 -8.44
CA ASN A 138 -11.73 16.03 -9.89
C ASN A 138 -11.06 14.74 -10.35
N GLU A 139 -11.81 13.96 -11.14
CA GLU A 139 -11.32 12.76 -11.81
C GLU A 139 -10.84 13.08 -13.23
N SER A 140 -10.95 14.33 -13.68
CA SER A 140 -10.52 14.76 -15.02
C SER A 140 -9.01 14.92 -15.14
N CYS A 141 -8.47 14.55 -16.29
CA CYS A 141 -7.07 14.64 -16.65
C CYS A 141 -6.54 16.07 -16.53
N ALA A 142 -5.47 16.25 -15.75
CA ALA A 142 -4.83 17.55 -15.54
C ALA A 142 -4.35 18.28 -16.82
N LEU A 143 -4.17 17.56 -17.93
CA LEU A 143 -3.70 18.14 -19.20
C LEU A 143 -4.85 18.57 -20.11
N CYS A 144 -5.86 17.71 -20.33
CA CYS A 144 -6.95 17.98 -21.26
C CYS A 144 -8.24 18.46 -20.60
N ASN A 145 -8.40 18.20 -19.29
CA ASN A 145 -9.60 18.44 -18.50
C ASN A 145 -10.90 17.89 -19.13
N TYR A 146 -10.79 16.81 -19.93
CA TYR A 146 -11.90 16.27 -20.73
C TYR A 146 -12.18 14.78 -20.46
N GLU A 147 -11.14 13.95 -20.41
CA GLU A 147 -11.25 12.53 -20.06
C GLU A 147 -10.77 12.27 -18.63
N ASP A 148 -11.11 11.11 -18.08
CA ASP A 148 -10.66 10.69 -16.75
C ASP A 148 -9.13 10.52 -16.67
N GLU A 149 -8.55 10.86 -15.53
CA GLU A 149 -7.11 10.83 -15.29
C GLU A 149 -6.60 9.41 -15.06
N GLU A 150 -6.33 8.70 -16.16
CA GLU A 150 -5.64 7.41 -16.14
C GLU A 150 -4.18 7.54 -16.60
N VAL A 151 -3.27 6.68 -16.09
CA VAL A 151 -1.84 6.66 -16.49
C VAL A 151 -1.70 6.69 -18.01
N LYS A 152 -2.42 5.80 -18.70
CA LYS A 152 -2.36 5.66 -20.16
C LYS A 152 -2.90 6.89 -20.86
N HIS A 153 -3.98 7.50 -20.34
CA HIS A 153 -4.51 8.72 -20.91
C HIS A 153 -3.50 9.85 -20.73
N LEU A 154 -3.10 10.14 -19.48
CA LEU A 154 -2.19 11.24 -19.16
C LEU A 154 -0.87 11.18 -19.95
N PHE A 155 -0.28 10.00 -20.13
CA PHE A 155 1.03 9.88 -20.76
C PHE A 155 1.01 9.49 -22.24
N LEU A 156 -0.03 8.84 -22.76
CA LEU A 156 -0.02 8.29 -24.13
C LEU A 156 -1.18 8.78 -24.99
N HIS A 157 -2.40 8.86 -24.46
CA HIS A 157 -3.59 9.11 -25.30
C HIS A 157 -4.12 10.54 -25.22
N CYS A 158 -3.81 11.28 -24.17
CA CYS A 158 -4.18 12.69 -24.02
C CYS A 158 -3.67 13.46 -25.23
N PHE A 159 -4.51 14.30 -25.84
CA PHE A 159 -4.14 15.03 -27.05
C PHE A 159 -2.84 15.86 -26.88
N ASN A 160 -2.64 16.43 -25.68
CA ASN A 160 -1.42 17.17 -25.34
C ASN A 160 -0.19 16.26 -25.34
N SER A 161 -0.28 15.11 -24.67
CA SER A 161 0.83 14.14 -24.57
C SER A 161 1.11 13.47 -25.92
N SER A 162 0.06 13.08 -26.65
CA SER A 162 0.13 12.53 -28.00
C SER A 162 0.88 13.46 -28.95
N SER A 163 0.59 14.78 -28.91
CA SER A 163 1.28 15.78 -29.73
C SER A 163 2.79 15.83 -29.47
N ILE A 164 3.18 15.72 -28.19
CA ILE A 164 4.59 15.63 -27.80
C ILE A 164 5.22 14.36 -28.36
N TRP A 165 4.54 13.20 -28.24
CA TRP A 165 5.05 11.96 -28.80
C TRP A 165 5.22 12.04 -30.31
N TYR A 166 4.25 12.56 -31.05
CA TYR A 166 4.40 12.75 -32.51
C TYR A 166 5.61 13.62 -32.85
N SER A 167 5.86 14.68 -32.07
CA SER A 167 7.04 15.53 -32.25
C SER A 167 8.35 14.76 -32.01
N ILE A 168 8.40 13.91 -30.99
CA ILE A 168 9.57 13.06 -30.71
C ILE A 168 9.76 12.01 -31.81
N TRP A 169 8.69 11.38 -32.27
CA TRP A 169 8.75 10.38 -33.35
C TRP A 169 9.27 11.00 -34.65
N TYR A 170 8.80 12.20 -34.97
CA TYR A 170 9.30 12.97 -36.09
C TYR A 170 10.79 13.30 -35.94
N TRP A 171 11.22 13.73 -34.75
CA TRP A 171 12.64 13.99 -34.47
C TRP A 171 13.52 12.74 -34.60
N LEU A 172 12.99 11.56 -34.26
CA LEU A 172 13.65 10.27 -34.41
C LEU A 172 13.64 9.74 -35.86
N GLY A 173 13.03 10.45 -36.81
CA GLY A 173 12.99 10.07 -38.22
C GLY A 173 11.92 9.03 -38.55
N PHE A 174 10.96 8.80 -37.66
CA PHE A 174 9.78 7.98 -37.96
C PHE A 174 8.68 8.89 -38.53
N SER A 175 8.66 9.04 -39.86
CA SER A 175 7.54 9.65 -40.58
C SER A 175 6.64 8.58 -41.19
N TYR A 176 5.34 8.65 -40.92
CA TYR A 176 4.31 7.91 -41.67
C TYR A 176 4.00 8.63 -42.98
#